data_AF-A0A9P6MWF6-F1
#
_entry.id   AF-A0A9P6MWF6-F1
#
_cell.length_a   1.000
_cell.length_b   1.000
_cell.length_c   1.000
_cell.angle_alpha   90.00
_cell.angle_beta   90.00
_cell.angle_gamma   90.00
#
_symmetry.space_group_name_H-M   'P 1'
#
loop_
_entity.id
_entity.type
_entity.pdbx_description
1 polymer ?
#
loop_
_entity_poly.entity_id
_entity_poly.type
_entity_poly.pdbx_seq_one_letter_code
_entity_poly.pdbx_strand_id
1 'polypeptide(L)'
;MDIDDEWLEQQLPHHITQCIVRNWSRDRNERAGVLIAGKVVHIYPPLTNYGTFHPKLMLLFYPTFCRVVISSANLVPHDWLQLVNTLYVQDFALLPSTVETPEELGDFGSTLHNFMKIMTIPEKVLAVVRSVDFSTAKVRLVPTVQGSFPIEAPHTYGIARLSKVLQTSGLQGKEMEVEYQTSSLGKITLRFLDEFYRSSRGLPVRARSRFTYEERLPPVKVVFPTENHVLNSRLGEFGAGTICFRTEYWDDPTFPRKVLHDFECVGILKGSLMHSKIALAKIAKPSNTIATSIPASGSIVSGRERSSNCVGWFYVGSSNFSESAWGTVANKKATAKNVEGLHVSMRNWELGVVYLIETEDEMHDLAAISATQRMDPSGEQSFFGPLPVPYRRPLTQYTSRDKPWFR
;
A
#
# COMPACT_ATOMS: atom_id res chain seq x y z
N MET A 1 3.19 -16.59 -3.18
CA MET A 1 2.11 -16.09 -2.32
C MET A 1 1.43 -17.32 -1.87
N ASP A 2 1.42 -17.47 -0.57
CA ASP A 2 1.25 -18.76 0.02
C ASP A 2 -0.15 -18.75 0.61
N ILE A 3 -0.97 -19.66 0.11
CA ILE A 3 -2.22 -20.05 0.74
C ILE A 3 -1.94 -21.46 1.22
N ASP A 4 -2.06 -21.67 2.52
CA ASP A 4 -2.10 -22.99 3.10
C ASP A 4 -3.56 -23.44 3.03
N ASP A 5 -3.88 -24.26 2.01
CA ASP A 5 -5.25 -24.69 1.73
C ASP A 5 -5.82 -25.50 2.91
N GLU A 6 -5.02 -26.36 3.55
CA GLU A 6 -5.45 -27.16 4.71
C GLU A 6 -5.76 -26.28 5.93
N TRP A 7 -4.88 -25.33 6.24
CA TRP A 7 -5.12 -24.39 7.33
C TRP A 7 -6.33 -23.49 7.04
N LEU A 8 -6.45 -22.98 5.81
CA LEU A 8 -7.55 -22.09 5.42
C LEU A 8 -8.91 -22.79 5.51
N GLU A 9 -9.00 -24.06 5.10
CA GLU A 9 -10.21 -24.87 5.22
C GLU A 9 -10.67 -25.03 6.68
N GLN A 10 -9.74 -25.05 7.64
CA GLN A 10 -10.06 -25.09 9.07
C GLN A 10 -10.58 -23.74 9.60
N GLN A 11 -10.28 -22.63 8.92
CA GLN A 11 -10.74 -21.29 9.32
C GLN A 11 -12.08 -20.90 8.70
N LEU A 12 -12.52 -21.56 7.62
CA LEU A 12 -13.71 -21.20 6.85
C LEU A 12 -14.84 -22.22 6.98
N PRO A 13 -16.11 -21.79 7.08
CA PRO A 13 -17.22 -22.74 7.12
C PRO A 13 -17.35 -23.55 5.81
N HIS A 14 -17.30 -24.88 5.90
CA HIS A 14 -17.34 -25.79 4.74
C HIS A 14 -18.62 -25.72 3.87
N HIS A 15 -19.70 -25.12 4.38
CA HIS A 15 -20.96 -25.01 3.64
C HIS A 15 -21.00 -23.81 2.69
N ILE A 16 -20.06 -22.86 2.83
CA ILE A 16 -20.04 -21.61 2.07
C ILE A 16 -19.28 -21.79 0.75
N THR A 17 -19.85 -21.28 -0.34
CA THR A 17 -19.19 -21.21 -1.65
C THR A 17 -18.03 -20.22 -1.60
N GLN A 18 -16.87 -20.61 -2.13
CA GLN A 18 -15.64 -19.81 -2.04
C GLN A 18 -15.14 -19.42 -3.43
N CYS A 19 -14.55 -18.22 -3.51
CA CYS A 19 -13.85 -17.73 -4.68
C CYS A 19 -12.41 -17.37 -4.25
N ILE A 20 -11.44 -18.20 -4.64
CA ILE A 20 -10.04 -18.08 -4.21
C ILE A 20 -9.22 -17.55 -5.37
N VAL A 21 -8.64 -16.35 -5.20
CA VAL A 21 -7.73 -15.75 -6.17
C VAL A 21 -6.30 -15.96 -5.71
N ARG A 22 -5.46 -16.58 -6.53
CA ARG A 22 -4.06 -16.87 -6.15
C ARG A 22 -3.10 -16.81 -7.33
N ASN A 23 -1.81 -16.72 -7.00
CA ASN A 23 -0.75 -16.79 -8.00
C ASN A 23 -0.74 -18.18 -8.67
N TRP A 24 -0.61 -18.23 -9.99
CA TRP A 24 -0.40 -19.51 -10.68
C TRP A 24 1.07 -19.89 -10.66
N SER A 25 1.34 -21.18 -10.56
CA SER A 25 2.68 -21.76 -10.64
C SER A 25 2.84 -22.63 -11.87
N ARG A 26 3.90 -22.36 -12.65
CA ARG A 26 4.35 -23.24 -13.73
C ARG A 26 4.69 -24.64 -13.21
N ASP A 27 5.30 -24.71 -12.03
CA ASP A 27 5.73 -25.96 -11.42
C ASP A 27 4.54 -26.86 -11.05
N ARG A 28 3.37 -26.25 -10.79
CA ARG A 28 2.10 -26.96 -10.57
C ARG A 28 1.25 -27.13 -11.84
N ASN A 29 1.82 -26.81 -13.01
CA ASN A 29 1.11 -26.81 -14.31
C ASN A 29 -0.16 -25.93 -14.32
N GLU A 30 -0.18 -24.88 -13.49
CA GLU A 30 -1.27 -23.91 -13.44
C GLU A 30 -1.07 -22.85 -14.54
N ARG A 31 -2.17 -22.26 -15.01
CA ARG A 31 -2.16 -21.15 -15.98
C ARG A 31 -3.20 -20.12 -15.61
N ALA A 32 -3.01 -18.89 -16.11
CA ALA A 32 -4.01 -17.83 -15.95
C ALA A 32 -5.40 -18.30 -16.46
N GLY A 33 -6.44 -17.97 -15.71
CA GLY A 33 -7.80 -18.39 -16.00
C GLY A 33 -8.61 -18.75 -14.76
N VAL A 34 -9.75 -19.42 -14.99
CA VAL A 34 -10.70 -19.83 -13.95
C VAL A 34 -10.80 -21.36 -13.93
N LEU A 35 -10.74 -21.93 -12.73
CA LEU A 35 -10.92 -23.36 -12.48
C LEU A 35 -12.03 -23.55 -11.44
N ILE A 36 -13.02 -24.38 -11.75
CA ILE A 36 -14.11 -24.69 -10.82
C ILE A 36 -13.87 -26.10 -10.26
N ALA A 37 -13.74 -26.21 -8.95
CA ALA A 37 -13.53 -27.45 -8.23
C ALA A 37 -14.59 -27.57 -7.13
N GLY A 38 -15.68 -28.31 -7.40
CA GLY A 38 -16.80 -28.44 -6.49
C GLY A 38 -17.46 -27.08 -6.17
N LYS A 39 -17.41 -26.67 -4.89
CA LYS A 39 -17.94 -25.38 -4.40
C LYS A 39 -16.92 -24.23 -4.41
N VAL A 40 -15.70 -24.49 -4.89
CA VAL A 40 -14.62 -23.51 -4.91
C VAL A 40 -14.34 -23.08 -6.35
N VAL A 41 -14.31 -21.77 -6.57
CA VAL A 41 -13.87 -21.17 -7.82
C VAL A 41 -12.46 -20.64 -7.61
N HIS A 42 -11.48 -21.23 -8.27
CA HIS A 42 -10.11 -20.73 -8.29
C HIS A 42 -9.91 -19.79 -9.46
N ILE A 43 -9.26 -18.67 -9.20
CA ILE A 43 -8.93 -17.65 -10.18
C ILE A 43 -7.44 -17.40 -10.15
N TYR A 44 -6.84 -17.49 -11.33
CA TYR A 44 -5.43 -17.27 -11.57
C TYR A 44 -5.28 -16.02 -12.44
N PRO A 45 -4.99 -14.85 -11.85
CA PRO A 45 -4.91 -13.60 -12.59
C PRO A 45 -3.80 -13.61 -13.65
N PRO A 46 -3.92 -12.79 -14.72
CA PRO A 46 -2.86 -12.63 -15.69
C PRO A 46 -1.56 -12.18 -15.03
N LEU A 47 -0.49 -12.95 -15.24
CA LEU A 47 0.84 -12.64 -14.71
C LEU A 47 1.92 -13.00 -15.72
N THR A 48 3.02 -12.26 -15.71
CA THR A 48 4.27 -12.59 -16.40
C THR A 48 5.29 -13.20 -15.43
N ASN A 49 6.33 -13.84 -15.95
CA ASN A 49 7.30 -14.63 -15.17
C ASN A 49 8.04 -13.85 -14.07
N TYR A 50 8.05 -12.51 -14.11
CA TYR A 50 8.80 -11.67 -13.18
C TYR A 50 7.90 -10.88 -12.22
N GLY A 51 6.60 -11.17 -12.19
CA GLY A 51 5.66 -10.52 -11.29
C GLY A 51 5.24 -11.40 -10.12
N THR A 52 4.53 -10.79 -9.18
CA THR A 52 3.85 -11.49 -8.10
C THR A 52 2.42 -11.00 -8.02
N PHE A 53 1.47 -11.94 -7.88
CA PHE A 53 0.14 -11.60 -7.41
C PHE A 53 0.22 -11.43 -5.88
N HIS A 54 0.25 -10.18 -5.42
CA HIS A 54 0.48 -9.82 -4.03
C HIS A 54 -0.70 -9.16 -3.25
N PRO A 55 -1.90 -8.88 -3.81
CA PRO A 55 -3.05 -8.40 -3.02
C PRO A 55 -3.51 -9.41 -1.97
N LYS A 56 -3.94 -8.94 -0.80
CA LYS A 56 -4.69 -9.75 0.19
C LYS A 56 -6.02 -9.06 0.48
N LEU A 57 -7.06 -9.55 -0.17
CA LEU A 57 -8.41 -9.00 -0.17
C LEU A 57 -9.39 -10.11 0.22
N MET A 58 -10.30 -9.81 1.13
CA MET A 58 -11.47 -10.63 1.41
C MET A 58 -12.73 -9.80 1.18
N LEU A 59 -13.68 -10.39 0.44
CA LEU A 59 -15.03 -9.87 0.29
C LEU A 59 -15.98 -10.91 0.89
N LEU A 60 -16.54 -10.59 2.06
CA LEU A 60 -17.37 -11.50 2.83
C LEU A 60 -18.82 -11.02 2.78
N PHE A 61 -19.68 -11.75 2.08
CA PHE A 61 -21.08 -11.41 1.91
C PHE A 61 -21.92 -12.06 3.00
N TYR A 62 -22.62 -11.23 3.77
CA TYR A 62 -23.59 -11.61 4.79
C TYR A 62 -25.01 -11.28 4.29
N PRO A 63 -26.07 -11.74 4.98
CA PRO A 63 -27.45 -11.49 4.54
C PRO A 63 -27.81 -10.00 4.38
N THR A 64 -27.18 -9.10 5.12
CA THR A 64 -27.53 -7.67 5.16
C THR A 64 -26.38 -6.72 4.79
N PHE A 65 -25.15 -7.21 4.71
CA PHE A 65 -23.98 -6.38 4.45
C PHE A 65 -22.85 -7.16 3.77
N CYS A 66 -21.92 -6.45 3.16
CA CYS A 66 -20.65 -6.96 2.69
C CYS A 66 -19.52 -6.40 3.56
N ARG A 67 -18.67 -7.28 4.10
CA ARG A 67 -17.42 -6.89 4.76
C ARG A 67 -16.28 -6.92 3.78
N VAL A 68 -15.59 -5.80 3.64
CA VAL A 68 -14.33 -5.70 2.90
C VAL A 68 -13.18 -5.75 3.89
N VAL A 69 -12.25 -6.70 3.68
CA VAL A 69 -11.00 -6.79 4.43
C VAL A 69 -9.83 -6.65 3.46
N ILE A 70 -8.92 -5.72 3.74
CA ILE A 70 -7.64 -5.61 3.02
C ILE A 70 -6.53 -5.75 4.05
N SER A 71 -5.65 -6.73 3.87
CA SER A 71 -4.61 -7.07 4.84
C SER A 71 -3.20 -7.07 4.25
N SER A 72 -2.20 -7.16 5.12
CA SER A 72 -0.83 -7.48 4.73
C SER A 72 -0.50 -8.97 4.81
N ALA A 73 -1.32 -9.77 5.50
CA ALA A 73 -1.07 -11.18 5.80
C ALA A 73 -1.44 -12.11 4.64
N ASN A 74 -0.53 -13.01 4.27
CA ASN A 74 -0.85 -14.20 3.49
C ASN A 74 -1.80 -15.13 4.27
N LEU A 75 -2.46 -16.06 3.59
CA LEU A 75 -3.37 -17.02 4.23
C LEU A 75 -2.59 -18.26 4.69
N VAL A 76 -1.67 -18.05 5.63
CA VAL A 76 -0.84 -19.11 6.26
C VAL A 76 -0.75 -18.86 7.77
N PRO A 77 -0.64 -19.91 8.60
CA PRO A 77 -0.62 -19.75 10.06
C PRO A 77 0.48 -18.79 10.55
N HIS A 78 1.66 -18.83 9.92
CA HIS A 78 2.80 -18.01 10.32
C HIS A 78 2.48 -16.51 10.33
N ASP A 79 1.85 -15.99 9.28
CA ASP A 79 1.51 -14.57 9.18
C ASP A 79 0.51 -14.16 10.27
N TRP A 80 -0.48 -15.00 10.57
CA TRP A 80 -1.55 -14.64 11.51
C TRP A 80 -1.20 -14.87 12.98
N LEU A 81 -0.26 -15.78 13.27
CA LEU A 81 0.10 -16.16 14.63
C LEU A 81 1.39 -15.51 15.12
N GLN A 82 2.33 -15.19 14.21
CA GLN A 82 3.69 -14.83 14.59
C GLN A 82 4.11 -13.42 14.20
N LEU A 83 3.52 -12.87 13.14
CA LEU A 83 3.96 -11.61 12.54
C LEU A 83 2.96 -10.48 12.80
N VAL A 84 3.49 -9.27 12.93
CA VAL A 84 2.66 -8.07 12.95
C VAL A 84 2.16 -7.80 11.54
N ASN A 85 0.84 -7.73 11.40
CA ASN A 85 0.13 -7.44 10.17
C ASN A 85 -0.85 -6.27 10.37
N THR A 86 -1.23 -5.64 9.26
CA THR A 86 -2.29 -4.62 9.24
C THR A 86 -3.53 -5.17 8.55
N LEU A 87 -4.69 -4.72 9.03
CA LEU A 87 -5.99 -5.00 8.46
C LEU A 87 -6.80 -3.71 8.38
N TYR A 88 -7.28 -3.40 7.19
CA TYR A 88 -8.44 -2.52 7.00
C TYR A 88 -9.69 -3.40 6.96
N VAL A 89 -10.70 -3.04 7.75
CA VAL A 89 -11.99 -3.74 7.82
C VAL A 89 -13.10 -2.70 7.81
N GLN A 90 -14.04 -2.82 6.87
CA GLN A 90 -15.26 -2.01 6.86
C GLN A 90 -16.44 -2.84 6.35
N ASP A 91 -17.58 -2.66 7.02
CA ASP A 91 -18.87 -3.21 6.59
C ASP A 91 -19.62 -2.18 5.74
N PHE A 92 -20.22 -2.67 4.67
CA PHE A 92 -20.99 -1.89 3.70
C PHE A 92 -22.38 -2.51 3.56
N ALA A 93 -23.42 -1.68 3.61
CA ALA A 93 -24.79 -2.15 3.41
C ALA A 93 -24.98 -2.69 1.99
N LEU A 94 -25.98 -3.56 1.81
CA LEU A 94 -26.43 -3.96 0.48
C LEU A 94 -27.44 -2.93 -0.06
N LEU A 95 -27.35 -2.66 -1.37
CA LEU A 95 -28.32 -1.82 -2.08
C LEU A 95 -29.64 -2.57 -2.25
N PRO A 96 -30.78 -1.86 -2.27
CA PRO A 96 -32.09 -2.46 -2.59
C PRO A 96 -32.13 -3.08 -3.99
N SER A 97 -31.38 -2.50 -4.92
CA SER A 97 -31.24 -2.94 -6.31
C SER A 97 -29.78 -2.81 -6.73
N THR A 98 -29.29 -3.78 -7.50
CA THR A 98 -27.96 -3.74 -8.12
C THR A 98 -27.86 -2.55 -9.09
N VAL A 99 -26.76 -1.82 -9.05
CA VAL A 99 -26.51 -0.74 -10.03
C VAL A 99 -26.19 -1.31 -11.41
N GLU A 100 -26.55 -0.56 -12.45
CA GLU A 100 -26.34 -0.97 -13.84
C GLU A 100 -24.86 -0.86 -14.22
N THR A 101 -24.22 0.27 -13.87
CA THR A 101 -22.83 0.52 -14.25
C THR A 101 -21.89 0.65 -13.04
N PRO A 102 -20.61 0.22 -13.15
CA PRO A 102 -19.66 0.33 -12.04
C PRO A 102 -19.39 1.75 -11.57
N GLU A 103 -19.58 2.76 -12.42
CA GLU A 103 -19.35 4.18 -12.11
C GLU A 103 -20.30 4.70 -11.03
N GLU A 104 -21.50 4.11 -10.93
CA GLU A 104 -22.50 4.44 -9.90
C GLU A 104 -22.05 4.04 -8.48
N LEU A 105 -21.05 3.16 -8.36
CA LEU A 105 -20.51 2.72 -7.07
C LEU A 105 -19.56 3.73 -6.40
N GLY A 106 -19.36 4.90 -7.01
CA GLY A 106 -18.39 5.90 -6.56
C GLY A 106 -16.93 5.45 -6.73
N ASP A 107 -15.98 6.27 -6.28
CA ASP A 107 -14.54 6.03 -6.49
C ASP A 107 -14.05 4.70 -5.89
N PHE A 108 -14.47 4.37 -4.65
CA PHE A 108 -14.07 3.11 -4.00
C PHE A 108 -14.61 1.90 -4.76
N GLY A 109 -15.93 1.83 -4.97
CA GLY A 109 -16.57 0.65 -5.56
C GLY A 109 -16.23 0.46 -7.04
N SER A 110 -16.17 1.54 -7.83
CA SER A 110 -15.76 1.46 -9.24
C SER A 110 -14.31 1.01 -9.39
N THR A 111 -13.41 1.51 -8.53
CA THR A 111 -12.00 1.08 -8.51
C THR A 111 -11.86 -0.39 -8.14
N LEU A 112 -12.59 -0.86 -7.11
CA LEU A 112 -12.62 -2.27 -6.71
C LEU A 112 -13.16 -3.16 -7.83
N HIS A 113 -14.29 -2.78 -8.43
CA HIS A 113 -14.92 -3.52 -9.52
C HIS A 113 -13.98 -3.65 -10.71
N ASN A 114 -13.37 -2.55 -11.16
CA ASN A 114 -12.41 -2.57 -12.25
C ASN A 114 -11.16 -3.41 -11.92
N PHE A 115 -10.64 -3.33 -10.69
CA PHE A 115 -9.54 -4.18 -10.24
C PHE A 115 -9.91 -5.67 -10.33
N MET A 116 -11.11 -6.04 -9.87
CA MET A 116 -11.65 -7.40 -9.98
C MET A 116 -11.86 -7.84 -11.42
N LYS A 117 -12.36 -6.96 -12.29
CA LYS A 117 -12.54 -7.24 -13.71
C LYS A 117 -11.20 -7.59 -14.37
N ILE A 118 -10.13 -6.85 -14.08
CA ILE A 118 -8.79 -7.10 -14.65
C ILE A 118 -8.17 -8.39 -14.08
N MET A 119 -8.49 -8.75 -12.82
CA MET A 119 -8.16 -10.06 -12.23
C MET A 119 -8.92 -11.24 -12.87
N THR A 120 -9.77 -10.98 -13.87
CA THR A 120 -10.66 -11.95 -14.54
C THR A 120 -11.66 -12.62 -13.61
N ILE A 121 -12.15 -11.87 -12.61
CA ILE A 121 -13.25 -12.32 -11.76
C ILE A 121 -14.52 -12.54 -12.61
N PRO A 122 -15.23 -13.68 -12.48
CA PRO A 122 -16.46 -13.94 -13.24
C PRO A 122 -17.55 -12.88 -13.04
N GLU A 123 -18.30 -12.60 -14.10
CA GLU A 123 -19.36 -11.57 -14.08
C GLU A 123 -20.42 -11.81 -13.00
N LYS A 124 -20.73 -13.08 -12.67
CA LYS A 124 -21.65 -13.41 -11.58
C LYS A 124 -21.18 -12.84 -10.23
N VAL A 125 -19.87 -12.83 -9.97
CA VAL A 125 -19.30 -12.26 -8.74
C VAL A 125 -19.25 -10.73 -8.84
N LEU A 126 -18.87 -10.19 -10.01
CA LEU A 126 -18.87 -8.74 -10.26
C LEU A 126 -20.28 -8.14 -10.11
N ALA A 127 -21.34 -8.87 -10.47
CA ALA A 127 -22.72 -8.45 -10.30
C ALA A 127 -23.11 -8.34 -8.82
N VAL A 128 -22.65 -9.26 -7.98
CA VAL A 128 -22.86 -9.18 -6.52
C VAL A 128 -22.12 -7.99 -5.94
N VAL A 129 -20.90 -7.67 -6.40
CA VAL A 129 -20.18 -6.46 -5.97
C VAL A 129 -20.95 -5.18 -6.33
N ARG A 130 -21.66 -5.15 -7.47
CA ARG A 130 -22.54 -4.03 -7.86
C ARG A 130 -23.81 -3.90 -6.99
N SER A 131 -24.07 -4.84 -6.09
CA SER A 131 -25.17 -4.75 -5.12
C SER A 131 -24.74 -4.19 -3.76
N VAL A 132 -23.50 -3.72 -3.62
CA VAL A 132 -22.97 -3.18 -2.36
C VAL A 132 -22.94 -1.66 -2.40
N ASP A 133 -23.42 -1.03 -1.33
CA ASP A 133 -23.38 0.42 -1.14
C ASP A 133 -22.01 0.85 -0.58
N PHE A 134 -21.11 1.29 -1.46
CA PHE A 134 -19.79 1.79 -1.08
C PHE A 134 -19.75 3.29 -0.71
N SER A 135 -20.89 3.97 -0.64
CA SER A 135 -20.95 5.43 -0.38
C SER A 135 -20.35 5.82 0.96
N THR A 136 -20.31 4.91 1.93
CA THR A 136 -19.77 5.11 3.28
C THR A 136 -18.25 4.88 3.38
N ALA A 137 -17.55 4.60 2.27
CA ALA A 137 -16.12 4.30 2.28
C ALA A 137 -15.30 5.49 2.83
N LYS A 138 -14.58 5.26 3.94
CA LYS A 138 -13.72 6.28 4.57
C LYS A 138 -12.32 6.39 3.96
N VAL A 139 -11.98 5.47 3.07
CA VAL A 139 -10.66 5.35 2.46
C VAL A 139 -10.73 5.47 0.93
N ARG A 140 -9.57 5.60 0.29
CA ARG A 140 -9.41 5.49 -1.16
C ARG A 140 -8.60 4.25 -1.50
N LEU A 141 -9.07 3.47 -2.47
CA LEU A 141 -8.30 2.31 -2.95
C LEU A 141 -7.12 2.77 -3.81
N VAL A 142 -5.98 2.12 -3.57
CA VAL A 142 -4.74 2.28 -4.34
C VAL A 142 -4.31 0.89 -4.84
N PRO A 143 -4.88 0.40 -5.96
CA PRO A 143 -4.47 -0.84 -6.59
C PRO A 143 -3.17 -0.67 -7.39
N THR A 144 -2.41 -1.76 -7.48
CA THR A 144 -1.39 -1.96 -8.51
C THR A 144 -1.79 -3.16 -9.34
N VAL A 145 -1.74 -3.02 -10.66
CA VAL A 145 -1.97 -4.11 -11.61
C VAL A 145 -0.70 -4.29 -12.44
N GLN A 146 -0.26 -5.53 -12.67
CA GLN A 146 0.89 -5.75 -13.55
C GLN A 146 0.57 -5.28 -14.96
N GLY A 147 1.46 -4.47 -15.55
CA GLY A 147 1.30 -3.96 -16.90
C GLY A 147 1.79 -2.53 -17.06
N SER A 148 1.39 -1.91 -18.16
CA SER A 148 1.68 -0.51 -18.49
C SER A 148 0.36 0.19 -18.77
N PHE A 149 0.03 1.22 -18.00
CA PHE A 149 -1.27 1.89 -18.04
C PHE A 149 -1.10 3.40 -18.27
N PRO A 150 -1.93 4.03 -19.12
CA PRO A 150 -1.94 5.49 -19.26
C PRO A 150 -2.31 6.14 -17.91
N ILE A 151 -1.61 7.21 -17.53
CA ILE A 151 -1.90 7.91 -16.27
C ILE A 151 -3.18 8.74 -16.31
N GLU A 152 -3.69 9.03 -17.51
CA GLU A 152 -4.94 9.77 -17.75
C GLU A 152 -6.15 8.83 -17.95
N ALA A 153 -5.96 7.52 -17.78
CA ALA A 153 -7.06 6.57 -17.85
C ALA A 153 -8.04 6.79 -16.68
N PRO A 154 -9.33 6.42 -16.83
CA PRO A 154 -10.34 6.56 -15.76
C PRO A 154 -9.91 5.89 -14.45
N HIS A 155 -9.25 4.73 -14.55
CA HIS A 155 -8.64 4.06 -13.42
C HIS A 155 -7.12 4.12 -13.54
N THR A 156 -6.48 4.66 -12.51
CA THR A 156 -5.03 4.76 -12.37
C THR A 156 -4.53 3.75 -11.33
N TYR A 157 -3.23 3.47 -11.35
CA TYR A 157 -2.64 2.43 -10.50
C TYR A 157 -1.30 2.88 -9.90
N GLY A 158 -0.87 2.17 -8.84
CA GLY A 158 0.42 2.37 -8.20
C GLY A 158 0.67 3.83 -7.80
N ILE A 159 1.86 4.33 -8.13
CA ILE A 159 2.30 5.68 -7.80
C ILE A 159 1.45 6.78 -8.46
N ALA A 160 0.91 6.52 -9.67
CA ALA A 160 0.02 7.45 -10.35
C ALA A 160 -1.32 7.57 -9.62
N ARG A 161 -1.86 6.45 -9.11
CA ARG A 161 -3.08 6.47 -8.29
C ARG A 161 -2.87 7.18 -6.96
N LEU A 162 -1.76 6.92 -6.28
CA LEU A 162 -1.40 7.62 -5.05
C LEU A 162 -1.35 9.14 -5.28
N SER A 163 -0.64 9.58 -6.32
CA SER A 163 -0.59 11.00 -6.71
C SER A 163 -1.99 11.57 -6.96
N LYS A 164 -2.85 10.87 -7.71
CA LYS A 164 -4.21 11.33 -8.05
C LYS A 164 -5.10 11.47 -6.80
N VAL A 165 -5.05 10.50 -5.89
CA VAL A 165 -5.77 10.55 -4.60
C VAL A 165 -5.35 11.75 -3.77
N LEU A 166 -4.05 12.07 -3.77
CA LEU A 166 -3.52 13.15 -2.94
C LEU A 166 -3.67 14.53 -3.57
N GLN A 167 -3.80 14.64 -4.90
CA GLN A 167 -4.13 15.90 -5.59
C GLN A 167 -5.46 16.49 -5.11
N THR A 168 -6.46 15.65 -4.84
CA THR A 168 -7.79 16.09 -4.39
C THR A 168 -7.91 16.24 -2.87
N SER A 169 -6.80 16.12 -2.13
CA SER A 169 -6.78 16.16 -0.66
C SER A 169 -6.42 17.52 -0.06
N GLY A 170 -6.02 18.51 -0.88
CA GLY A 170 -5.52 19.79 -0.39
C GLY A 170 -4.08 19.74 0.20
N LEU A 171 -3.39 18.61 0.07
CA LEU A 171 -1.97 18.45 0.42
C LEU A 171 -1.00 18.86 -0.71
N GLN A 172 -1.52 19.23 -1.88
CA GLN A 172 -0.72 19.40 -3.08
C GLN A 172 0.45 20.36 -2.87
N GLY A 173 1.67 19.86 -3.04
CA GLY A 173 2.90 20.65 -2.98
C GLY A 173 3.34 21.05 -1.57
N LYS A 174 2.61 20.71 -0.51
CA LYS A 174 3.09 20.90 0.87
C LYS A 174 4.34 20.05 1.11
N GLU A 175 5.28 20.55 1.91
CA GLU A 175 6.39 19.71 2.38
C GLU A 175 5.87 18.70 3.40
N MET A 176 6.30 17.46 3.27
CA MET A 176 5.80 16.33 4.05
C MET A 176 6.97 15.59 4.70
N GLU A 177 6.75 15.04 5.86
CA GLU A 177 7.61 14.02 6.44
C GLU A 177 6.98 12.67 6.15
N VAL A 178 7.76 11.74 5.59
CA VAL A 178 7.25 10.43 5.17
C VAL A 178 8.01 9.31 5.86
N GLU A 179 7.27 8.37 6.43
CA GLU A 179 7.79 7.08 6.89
C GLU A 179 7.16 5.96 6.07
N TYR A 180 7.97 4.99 5.65
CA TYR A 180 7.51 3.83 4.90
C TYR A 180 8.07 2.56 5.51
N GLN A 181 7.22 1.82 6.21
CA GLN A 181 7.52 0.49 6.71
C GLN A 181 7.21 -0.56 5.66
N THR A 182 8.15 -1.49 5.46
CA THR A 182 8.03 -2.56 4.47
C THR A 182 8.65 -3.86 5.01
N SER A 183 8.15 -5.00 4.54
CA SER A 183 8.72 -6.31 4.91
C SER A 183 9.70 -6.83 3.84
N SER A 184 9.63 -6.31 2.63
CA SER A 184 10.62 -6.57 1.59
C SER A 184 11.08 -5.27 0.95
N LEU A 185 12.37 -5.23 0.60
CA LEU A 185 12.99 -4.09 -0.06
C LEU A 185 13.41 -4.44 -1.47
N GLY A 186 12.98 -3.60 -2.42
CA GLY A 186 13.57 -3.57 -3.75
C GLY A 186 14.89 -2.79 -3.76
N LYS A 187 15.52 -2.70 -4.93
CA LYS A 187 16.63 -1.77 -5.15
C LYS A 187 16.11 -0.33 -5.11
N ILE A 188 16.21 0.32 -3.95
CA ILE A 188 15.87 1.74 -3.80
C ILE A 188 16.89 2.56 -4.58
N THR A 189 16.40 3.49 -5.41
CA THR A 189 17.21 4.50 -6.08
C THR A 189 16.79 5.89 -5.61
N LEU A 190 17.70 6.87 -5.69
CA LEU A 190 17.35 8.28 -5.43
C LEU A 190 16.15 8.74 -6.28
N ARG A 191 16.10 8.30 -7.54
CA ARG A 191 15.00 8.57 -8.45
C ARG A 191 13.67 8.02 -7.93
N PHE A 192 13.63 6.76 -7.51
CA PHE A 192 12.41 6.16 -6.97
C PHE A 192 11.97 6.85 -5.66
N LEU A 193 12.92 7.21 -4.80
CA LEU A 193 12.64 7.97 -3.58
C LEU A 193 12.00 9.33 -3.90
N ASP A 194 12.56 10.08 -4.84
CA ASP A 194 11.99 11.36 -5.29
C ASP A 194 10.61 11.17 -5.92
N GLU A 195 10.45 10.23 -6.84
CA GLU A 195 9.15 9.94 -7.48
C GLU A 195 8.07 9.64 -6.42
N PHE A 196 8.39 8.78 -5.45
CA PHE A 196 7.49 8.43 -4.36
C PHE A 196 7.20 9.64 -3.47
N TYR A 197 8.23 10.40 -3.07
CA TYR A 197 8.07 11.60 -2.25
C TYR A 197 7.22 12.66 -2.95
N ARG A 198 7.45 12.95 -4.23
CA ARG A 198 6.62 13.87 -5.00
C ARG A 198 5.16 13.42 -5.05
N SER A 199 4.94 12.13 -5.27
CA SER A 199 3.59 11.54 -5.30
C SER A 199 2.92 11.61 -3.93
N SER A 200 3.68 11.42 -2.84
CA SER A 200 3.24 11.57 -1.45
C SER A 200 2.74 12.97 -1.08
N ARG A 201 3.12 13.96 -1.90
CA ARG A 201 2.72 15.37 -1.81
C ARG A 201 1.61 15.74 -2.80
N GLY A 202 0.98 14.77 -3.44
CA GLY A 202 -0.02 15.02 -4.49
C GLY A 202 0.53 15.79 -5.69
N LEU A 203 1.84 15.75 -5.97
CA LEU A 203 2.35 16.34 -7.21
C LEU A 203 2.09 15.39 -8.38
N PRO A 204 1.69 15.90 -9.56
CA PRO A 204 1.51 15.09 -10.75
C PRO A 204 2.77 14.29 -11.09
N VAL A 205 2.57 13.01 -11.45
CA VAL A 205 3.66 12.14 -11.90
C VAL A 205 4.24 12.65 -13.22
N ARG A 206 5.54 12.42 -13.44
CA ARG A 206 6.27 12.91 -14.61
C ARG A 206 7.12 11.79 -15.21
N ALA A 207 7.43 11.92 -16.49
CA ALA A 207 8.35 10.99 -17.13
C ALA A 207 9.75 11.09 -16.50
N ARG A 208 10.40 9.94 -16.34
CA ARG A 208 11.80 9.88 -15.91
C ARG A 208 12.70 10.69 -16.85
N SER A 209 13.31 11.76 -16.33
CA SER A 209 14.38 12.51 -17.01
C SER A 209 15.76 11.97 -16.63
N ARG A 210 16.81 12.42 -17.33
CA ARG A 210 18.19 12.22 -16.89
C ARG A 210 18.39 13.02 -15.60
N PHE A 211 18.60 12.32 -14.50
CA PHE A 211 18.84 12.91 -13.18
C PHE A 211 20.18 13.67 -13.20
N THR A 212 20.16 14.95 -12.85
CA THR A 212 21.34 15.75 -12.53
C THR A 212 21.62 15.62 -11.03
N TYR A 213 22.88 15.35 -10.67
CA TYR A 213 23.34 14.83 -9.36
C TYR A 213 23.24 15.79 -8.16
N GLU A 214 22.35 16.77 -8.16
CA GLU A 214 22.37 17.83 -7.14
C GLU A 214 21.34 17.70 -6.01
N GLU A 215 20.52 16.67 -5.97
CA GLU A 215 19.37 16.67 -5.06
C GLU A 215 19.67 16.02 -3.69
N ARG A 216 19.39 16.79 -2.64
CA ARG A 216 19.29 16.28 -1.26
C ARG A 216 18.36 15.08 -1.22
N LEU A 217 18.67 14.12 -0.34
CA LEU A 217 17.77 13.00 -0.06
C LEU A 217 16.38 13.55 0.32
N PRO A 218 15.29 13.10 -0.33
CA PRO A 218 13.95 13.50 0.09
C PRO A 218 13.70 13.00 1.53
N PRO A 219 12.84 13.67 2.31
CA PRO A 219 12.57 13.35 3.71
C PRO A 219 11.67 12.10 3.85
N VAL A 220 12.18 10.97 3.33
CA VAL A 220 11.57 9.65 3.39
C VAL A 220 12.42 8.75 4.28
N LYS A 221 11.84 8.28 5.38
CA LYS A 221 12.44 7.25 6.24
C LYS A 221 11.88 5.89 5.86
N VAL A 222 12.74 4.95 5.51
CA VAL A 222 12.35 3.59 5.16
C VAL A 222 12.62 2.68 6.35
N VAL A 223 11.58 2.07 6.89
CA VAL A 223 11.66 1.22 8.09
C VAL A 223 11.83 -0.23 7.68
N PHE A 224 12.96 -0.82 8.06
CA PHE A 224 13.33 -2.19 7.75
C PHE A 224 14.27 -2.74 8.84
N PRO A 225 14.14 -4.01 9.29
CA PRO A 225 14.89 -4.50 10.43
C PRO A 225 16.37 -4.71 10.09
N THR A 226 17.24 -4.39 11.05
CA THR A 226 18.65 -4.78 10.99
C THR A 226 18.80 -6.30 11.17
N GLU A 227 19.95 -6.84 10.77
CA GLU A 227 20.33 -8.22 11.08
C GLU A 227 20.28 -8.46 12.60
N ASN A 228 20.86 -7.56 13.38
CA ASN A 228 20.82 -7.64 14.84
C ASN A 228 19.39 -7.59 15.38
N HIS A 229 18.49 -6.77 14.81
CA HIS A 229 17.09 -6.79 15.19
C HIS A 229 16.46 -8.16 14.97
N VAL A 230 16.62 -8.75 13.77
CA VAL A 230 16.04 -10.06 13.47
C VAL A 230 16.54 -11.12 14.43
N LEU A 231 17.85 -11.20 14.66
CA LEU A 231 18.45 -12.17 15.57
C LEU A 231 17.95 -12.04 17.03
N ASN A 232 17.63 -10.82 17.47
CA ASN A 232 17.10 -10.55 18.81
C ASN A 232 15.57 -10.47 18.87
N SER A 233 14.88 -10.74 17.76
CA SER A 233 13.41 -10.81 17.74
C SER A 233 12.92 -12.09 18.43
N ARG A 234 11.63 -12.14 18.80
CA ARG A 234 11.00 -13.26 19.53
C ARG A 234 11.26 -14.63 18.90
N LEU A 235 11.32 -14.69 17.58
CA LEU A 235 11.51 -15.93 16.82
C LEU A 235 12.87 -16.01 16.13
N GLY A 236 13.75 -15.03 16.32
CA GLY A 236 15.01 -14.95 15.59
C GLY A 236 14.81 -15.03 14.08
N GLU A 237 15.68 -15.78 13.41
CA GLU A 237 15.64 -16.04 11.97
C GLU A 237 14.35 -16.77 11.53
N PHE A 238 13.74 -17.60 12.38
CA PHE A 238 12.51 -18.31 12.05
C PHE A 238 11.32 -17.37 11.84
N GLY A 239 11.34 -16.17 12.44
CA GLY A 239 10.36 -15.12 12.21
C GLY A 239 10.59 -14.32 10.92
N ALA A 240 11.75 -14.46 10.29
CA ALA A 240 12.16 -13.63 9.17
C ALA A 240 11.80 -14.21 7.80
N GLY A 241 10.98 -15.28 7.77
CA GLY A 241 10.55 -15.99 6.55
C GLY A 241 9.77 -15.15 5.54
N THR A 242 9.36 -13.93 5.88
CA THR A 242 8.72 -12.97 4.96
C THR A 242 9.46 -11.63 4.89
N ILE A 243 10.65 -11.57 5.51
CA ILE A 243 11.52 -10.39 5.53
C ILE A 243 12.59 -10.60 4.46
N CYS A 244 12.51 -9.86 3.36
CA CYS A 244 13.32 -10.15 2.18
C CYS A 244 14.04 -8.90 1.68
N PHE A 245 15.38 -8.95 1.73
CA PHE A 245 16.23 -7.98 1.06
C PHE A 245 17.47 -8.66 0.49
N ARG A 246 17.88 -8.21 -0.69
CA ARG A 246 18.96 -8.83 -1.46
C ARG A 246 20.28 -8.14 -1.19
N THR A 247 21.31 -8.93 -0.89
CA THR A 247 22.66 -8.43 -0.65
C THR A 247 23.18 -7.61 -1.84
N GLU A 248 22.88 -8.02 -3.07
CA GLU A 248 23.34 -7.29 -4.27
C GLU A 248 22.75 -5.88 -4.38
N TYR A 249 21.58 -5.62 -3.78
CA TYR A 249 20.99 -4.28 -3.75
C TYR A 249 21.63 -3.42 -2.67
N TRP A 250 21.97 -4.01 -1.53
CA TRP A 250 22.66 -3.32 -0.45
C TRP A 250 24.10 -2.96 -0.80
N ASP A 251 24.81 -3.84 -1.50
CA ASP A 251 26.21 -3.63 -1.85
C ASP A 251 26.39 -2.60 -2.97
N ASP A 252 25.31 -2.21 -3.67
CA ASP A 252 25.36 -1.16 -4.67
C ASP A 252 25.81 0.18 -4.02
N PRO A 253 26.87 0.84 -4.52
CA PRO A 253 27.36 2.10 -3.98
C PRO A 253 26.31 3.23 -4.01
N THR A 254 25.35 3.16 -4.95
CA THR A 254 24.28 4.15 -5.13
C THR A 254 23.07 3.93 -4.21
N PHE A 255 23.03 2.80 -3.48
CA PHE A 255 21.93 2.53 -2.56
C PHE A 255 21.92 3.58 -1.43
N PRO A 256 20.78 4.28 -1.19
CA PRO A 256 20.73 5.41 -0.28
C PRO A 256 20.61 4.97 1.18
N ARG A 257 21.64 4.31 1.72
CA ARG A 257 21.64 3.67 3.07
C ARG A 257 21.12 4.57 4.19
N LYS A 258 21.36 5.88 4.12
CA LYS A 258 20.91 6.87 5.11
C LYS A 258 19.39 6.96 5.27
N VAL A 259 18.59 6.47 4.33
CA VAL A 259 17.12 6.46 4.49
C VAL A 259 16.65 5.32 5.38
N LEU A 260 17.47 4.29 5.62
CA LEU A 260 17.07 3.14 6.42
C LEU A 260 17.04 3.47 7.91
N HIS A 261 15.96 3.02 8.54
CA HIS A 261 15.74 3.11 9.97
C HIS A 261 15.28 1.75 10.49
N ASP A 262 15.76 1.42 11.67
CA ASP A 262 15.28 0.27 12.44
C ASP A 262 14.05 0.69 13.25
N PHE A 263 13.35 -0.30 13.80
CA PHE A 263 12.15 -0.10 14.61
C PHE A 263 12.19 -0.92 15.90
N GLU A 264 11.27 -0.61 16.82
CA GLU A 264 10.96 -1.47 17.95
C GLU A 264 9.44 -1.54 18.05
N CYS A 265 8.85 -2.74 17.96
CA CYS A 265 7.41 -2.88 18.15
C CYS A 265 6.98 -2.53 19.58
N VAL A 266 5.76 -2.02 19.74
CA VAL A 266 5.26 -1.51 21.04
C VAL A 266 4.20 -2.42 21.67
N GLY A 267 3.96 -2.22 22.98
CA GLY A 267 2.95 -2.96 23.73
C GLY A 267 3.10 -4.48 23.62
N ILE A 268 1.99 -5.17 23.36
CA ILE A 268 1.95 -6.64 23.21
C ILE A 268 2.76 -7.16 22.01
N LEU A 269 3.13 -6.28 21.08
CA LEU A 269 3.88 -6.62 19.86
C LEU A 269 5.40 -6.52 20.06
N LYS A 270 5.88 -6.09 21.24
CA LYS A 270 7.30 -5.87 21.49
C LYS A 270 8.17 -7.09 21.17
N GLY A 271 9.15 -6.93 20.29
CA GLY A 271 10.06 -7.99 19.84
C GLY A 271 9.52 -8.83 18.67
N SER A 272 8.34 -8.53 18.14
CA SER A 272 7.84 -9.16 16.92
C SER A 272 8.42 -8.51 15.65
N LEU A 273 8.47 -9.28 14.57
CA LEU A 273 8.77 -8.77 13.22
C LEU A 273 7.47 -8.37 12.50
N MET A 274 7.60 -7.47 11.51
CA MET A 274 6.46 -6.93 10.77
C MET A 274 6.40 -7.47 9.34
N HIS A 275 5.27 -8.09 8.98
CA HIS A 275 4.90 -8.38 7.60
C HIS A 275 3.98 -7.31 6.99
N SER A 276 3.64 -6.27 7.76
CA SER A 276 2.89 -5.10 7.30
C SER A 276 3.66 -4.27 6.26
N LYS A 277 2.90 -3.41 5.56
CA LYS A 277 3.42 -2.32 4.74
C LYS A 277 2.60 -1.09 5.06
N ILE A 278 3.26 -0.08 5.63
CA ILE A 278 2.61 1.11 6.19
C ILE A 278 3.35 2.32 5.65
N ALA A 279 2.64 3.23 4.99
CA ALA A 279 3.19 4.55 4.69
C ALA A 279 2.47 5.59 5.55
N LEU A 280 3.22 6.49 6.15
CA LEU A 280 2.71 7.57 6.98
C LEU A 280 3.27 8.87 6.43
N ALA A 281 2.42 9.87 6.22
CA ALA A 281 2.84 11.18 5.76
C ALA A 281 2.10 12.27 6.54
N LYS A 282 2.83 13.24 7.06
CA LYS A 282 2.28 14.42 7.74
C LYS A 282 2.94 15.68 7.20
N ILE A 283 2.23 16.80 7.18
CA ILE A 283 2.82 18.10 6.83
C ILE A 283 4.00 18.37 7.75
N ALA A 284 5.16 18.68 7.16
CA ALA A 284 6.36 19.00 7.91
C ALA A 284 6.15 20.28 8.73
N LYS A 285 6.59 20.28 10.00
CA LYS A 285 6.59 21.51 10.79
C LYS A 285 7.56 22.51 10.15
N PRO A 286 7.21 23.81 10.08
CA PRO A 286 8.15 24.83 9.62
C PRO A 286 9.41 24.77 10.47
N SER A 287 10.55 24.40 9.88
CA SER A 287 11.83 24.56 10.55
C SER A 287 12.11 26.06 10.68
N ASN A 288 12.49 26.54 11.87
CA ASN A 288 12.93 27.94 12.09
C ASN A 288 14.22 28.33 11.32
N THR A 289 14.70 27.49 10.41
CA THR A 289 15.74 27.86 9.44
C THR A 289 15.15 28.76 8.36
N ILE A 290 15.54 30.03 8.41
CA ILE A 290 15.24 31.08 7.43
C ILE A 290 15.53 30.56 6.02
N ALA A 291 14.48 30.12 5.33
CA ALA A 291 14.48 29.96 3.88
C ALA A 291 13.43 30.95 3.36
N THR A 292 13.92 32.10 2.90
CA THR A 292 13.15 33.10 2.17
C THR A 292 12.59 32.47 0.90
N SER A 293 11.35 31.99 0.94
CA SER A 293 10.61 31.61 -0.26
C SER A 293 10.02 32.87 -0.90
N ILE A 294 10.43 33.14 -2.14
CA ILE A 294 9.79 34.11 -3.03
C ILE A 294 8.35 33.62 -3.31
N PRO A 295 7.31 34.47 -3.25
CA PRO A 295 5.94 34.03 -3.49
C PRO A 295 5.77 33.60 -4.96
N ALA A 296 5.24 32.39 -5.17
CA ALA A 296 4.70 32.03 -6.47
C ALA A 296 3.43 32.84 -6.73
N SER A 297 3.42 33.61 -7.82
CA SER A 297 2.25 34.40 -8.25
C SER A 297 1.09 33.45 -8.60
N GLY A 298 0.05 33.45 -7.76
CA GLY A 298 -1.14 32.62 -7.92
C GLY A 298 -2.23 33.32 -8.71
N SER A 299 -2.64 32.70 -9.82
CA SER A 299 -3.86 33.02 -10.55
C SER A 299 -5.09 32.69 -9.70
N ILE A 300 -6.02 33.63 -9.60
CA ILE A 300 -7.30 33.48 -8.90
C ILE A 300 -8.27 32.73 -9.83
N VAL A 301 -8.61 31.49 -9.48
CA VAL A 301 -9.81 30.83 -10.00
C VAL A 301 -10.78 30.68 -8.84
N SER A 302 -11.91 31.36 -8.95
CA SER A 302 -12.99 31.39 -7.97
C SER A 302 -13.94 30.21 -8.20
N GLY A 303 -13.84 29.21 -7.33
CA GLY A 303 -14.84 28.19 -7.12
C GLY A 303 -14.81 27.81 -5.65
N ARG A 304 -15.95 27.89 -4.95
CA ARG A 304 -16.08 27.43 -3.56
C ARG A 304 -16.03 25.90 -3.53
N GLU A 305 -14.86 25.32 -3.74
CA GLU A 305 -14.58 23.96 -3.27
C GLU A 305 -14.31 24.05 -1.78
N ARG A 306 -14.95 23.19 -0.98
CA ARG A 306 -14.55 23.00 0.43
C ARG A 306 -13.07 22.62 0.40
N SER A 307 -12.20 23.55 0.79
CA SER A 307 -10.78 23.27 0.94
C SER A 307 -10.63 22.17 1.99
N SER A 308 -10.43 20.92 1.56
CA SER A 308 -10.12 19.84 2.48
C SER A 308 -8.76 20.16 3.11
N ASN A 309 -8.77 20.52 4.39
CA ASN A 309 -7.56 20.95 5.11
C ASN A 309 -6.77 19.75 5.64
N CYS A 310 -6.64 18.70 4.82
CA CYS A 310 -5.91 17.48 5.17
C CYS A 310 -4.52 17.82 5.74
N VAL A 311 -4.19 17.21 6.87
CA VAL A 311 -2.95 17.43 7.63
C VAL A 311 -1.95 16.28 7.44
N GLY A 312 -2.42 15.15 6.92
CA GLY A 312 -1.61 13.96 6.68
C GLY A 312 -2.42 12.83 6.09
N TRP A 313 -1.76 11.72 5.81
CA TRP A 313 -2.42 10.51 5.31
C TRP A 313 -1.61 9.29 5.71
N PHE A 314 -2.28 8.14 5.71
CA PHE A 314 -1.60 6.86 5.83
C PHE A 314 -2.09 5.83 4.81
N TYR A 315 -1.19 4.94 4.42
CA TYR A 315 -1.45 3.78 3.59
C TYR A 315 -1.27 2.51 4.41
N VAL A 316 -2.18 1.54 4.23
CA VAL A 316 -1.98 0.15 4.63
C VAL A 316 -2.37 -0.78 3.49
N GLY A 317 -1.59 -1.84 3.28
CA GLY A 317 -1.87 -2.82 2.23
C GLY A 317 -0.70 -3.74 1.95
N SER A 318 -0.61 -4.21 0.71
CA SER A 318 0.37 -5.21 0.30
C SER A 318 1.65 -4.66 -0.34
N SER A 319 1.65 -3.41 -0.83
CA SER A 319 2.76 -2.86 -1.61
C SER A 319 4.02 -2.75 -0.77
N ASN A 320 5.06 -3.51 -1.12
CA ASN A 320 6.40 -3.27 -0.59
C ASN A 320 7.00 -1.98 -1.17
N PHE A 321 7.99 -1.40 -0.49
CA PHE A 321 8.69 -0.21 -0.99
C PHE A 321 9.65 -0.56 -2.15
N SER A 322 9.07 -0.69 -3.35
CA SER A 322 9.78 -1.09 -4.56
C SER A 322 9.14 -0.54 -5.83
N GLU A 323 9.95 -0.36 -6.88
CA GLU A 323 9.45 -0.01 -8.22
C GLU A 323 8.52 -1.09 -8.80
N SER A 324 8.68 -2.36 -8.41
CA SER A 324 7.80 -3.44 -8.89
C SER A 324 6.36 -3.28 -8.41
N ALA A 325 6.19 -2.81 -7.17
CA ALA A 325 4.90 -2.62 -6.50
C ALA A 325 4.29 -1.25 -6.83
N TRP A 326 5.08 -0.18 -6.81
CA TRP A 326 4.57 1.19 -7.01
C TRP A 326 4.64 1.66 -8.46
N GLY A 327 5.55 1.11 -9.26
CA GLY A 327 5.70 1.43 -10.66
C GLY A 327 6.73 2.50 -10.97
N THR A 328 6.95 2.65 -12.27
CA THR A 328 7.85 3.64 -12.86
C THR A 328 7.12 4.38 -13.97
N VAL A 329 7.41 5.67 -14.15
CA VAL A 329 6.65 6.52 -15.07
C VAL A 329 7.50 6.91 -16.27
N ALA A 330 7.00 6.63 -17.48
CA ALA A 330 7.73 6.88 -18.72
C ALA A 330 6.80 7.23 -19.88
N ASN A 331 7.29 8.04 -20.81
CA ASN A 331 6.61 8.27 -22.08
C ASN A 331 6.65 7.00 -22.93
N LYS A 332 5.49 6.62 -23.46
CA LYS A 332 5.33 5.53 -24.43
C LYS A 332 4.91 6.12 -25.76
N LYS A 333 5.48 5.57 -26.84
CA LYS A 333 5.00 5.82 -28.20
C LYS A 333 3.77 4.95 -28.48
N ALA A 334 2.94 5.38 -29.41
CA ALA A 334 1.82 4.57 -29.91
C ALA A 334 2.33 3.22 -30.44
N THR A 335 1.65 2.15 -30.05
CA THR A 335 1.86 0.79 -30.55
C THR A 335 0.50 0.11 -30.69
N ALA A 336 0.43 -1.07 -31.33
CA ALA A 336 -0.80 -1.85 -31.38
C ALA A 336 -1.39 -2.21 -29.98
N LYS A 337 -0.58 -2.11 -28.91
CA LYS A 337 -0.97 -2.45 -27.54
C LYS A 337 -1.03 -1.26 -26.58
N ASN A 338 -0.56 -0.07 -26.98
CA ASN A 338 -0.48 1.09 -26.10
C ASN A 338 -0.80 2.37 -26.86
N VAL A 339 -1.51 3.28 -26.18
CA VAL A 339 -1.73 4.65 -26.64
C VAL A 339 -0.43 5.44 -26.42
N GLU A 340 -0.20 6.48 -27.22
CA GLU A 340 0.90 7.41 -26.95
C GLU A 340 0.63 8.23 -25.68
N GLY A 341 1.70 8.52 -24.92
CA GLY A 341 1.62 9.40 -23.75
C GLY A 341 2.30 8.82 -22.51
N LEU A 342 2.04 9.45 -21.37
CA LEU A 342 2.67 9.08 -20.11
C LEU A 342 2.02 7.85 -19.51
N HIS A 343 2.82 6.83 -19.22
CA HIS A 343 2.37 5.56 -18.65
C HIS A 343 3.09 5.26 -17.35
N VAL A 344 2.36 4.62 -16.43
CA VAL A 344 2.94 3.93 -15.27
C VAL A 344 3.10 2.45 -15.60
N SER A 345 4.28 1.90 -15.38
CA SER A 345 4.60 0.48 -15.59
C SER A 345 4.93 -0.21 -14.28
N MET A 346 4.24 -1.32 -13.97
CA MET A 346 4.40 -2.08 -12.73
C MET A 346 4.55 -3.57 -13.01
N ARG A 347 5.28 -4.26 -12.14
CA ARG A 347 5.57 -5.70 -12.28
C ARG A 347 4.69 -6.57 -11.37
N ASN A 348 4.22 -6.04 -10.26
CA ASN A 348 3.39 -6.78 -9.32
C ASN A 348 1.92 -6.41 -9.44
N TRP A 349 1.09 -7.22 -8.83
CA TRP A 349 -0.24 -6.82 -8.39
C TRP A 349 -0.20 -6.52 -6.90
N GLU A 350 -0.85 -5.44 -6.48
CA GLU A 350 -0.92 -5.03 -5.08
C GLU A 350 -2.28 -4.40 -4.82
N LEU A 351 -2.69 -4.36 -3.55
CA LEU A 351 -3.86 -3.60 -3.14
C LEU A 351 -3.62 -2.99 -1.76
N GLY A 352 -4.07 -1.76 -1.59
CA GLY A 352 -4.13 -1.13 -0.29
C GLY A 352 -5.11 0.03 -0.28
N VAL A 353 -5.22 0.65 0.89
CA VAL A 353 -6.10 1.78 1.15
C VAL A 353 -5.28 2.96 1.62
N VAL A 354 -5.70 4.15 1.22
CA VAL A 354 -5.22 5.43 1.75
C VAL A 354 -6.34 6.06 2.58
N TYR A 355 -6.02 6.41 3.81
CA TYR A 355 -6.86 7.22 4.69
C TYR A 355 -6.31 8.65 4.71
N LEU A 356 -7.16 9.63 4.46
CA LEU A 356 -6.82 11.05 4.53
C LEU A 356 -7.20 11.56 5.91
N ILE A 357 -6.27 12.23 6.60
CA ILE A 357 -6.48 12.80 7.93
C ILE A 357 -6.82 14.26 7.75
N GLU A 358 -8.08 14.64 7.99
CA GLU A 358 -8.61 15.97 7.71
C GLU A 358 -8.16 17.01 8.73
N THR A 359 -7.97 16.64 10.00
CA THR A 359 -7.61 17.57 11.09
C THR A 359 -6.56 16.98 12.03
N GLU A 360 -5.87 17.85 12.78
CA GLU A 360 -5.00 17.40 13.87
C GLU A 360 -5.80 16.70 14.97
N ASP A 361 -7.03 17.16 15.26
CA ASP A 361 -7.93 16.52 16.24
C ASP A 361 -8.28 15.09 15.85
N GLU A 362 -8.61 14.83 14.57
CA GLU A 362 -8.85 13.48 14.07
C GLU A 362 -7.63 12.57 14.28
N MET A 363 -6.43 13.11 14.06
CA MET A 363 -5.20 12.37 14.31
C MET A 363 -5.01 12.04 15.80
N HIS A 364 -5.42 12.94 16.70
CA HIS A 364 -5.44 12.73 18.14
C HIS A 364 -6.52 11.74 18.60
N ASP A 365 -7.65 11.66 17.90
CA ASP A 365 -8.72 10.69 18.18
C ASP A 365 -8.35 9.28 17.70
N LEU A 366 -7.82 9.16 16.48
CA LEU A 366 -7.28 7.91 15.93
C LEU A 366 -6.22 7.30 16.84
N ALA A 367 -5.59 8.15 17.62
CA ALA A 367 -4.57 7.78 18.55
C ALA A 367 -5.02 7.14 19.84
N ALA A 368 -6.18 7.56 20.35
CA ALA A 368 -6.79 6.89 21.49
C ALA A 368 -7.09 5.42 21.17
N ILE A 369 -7.27 5.07 19.88
CA ILE A 369 -7.46 3.69 19.42
C ILE A 369 -6.23 2.82 19.71
N SER A 370 -5.01 3.37 19.66
CA SER A 370 -3.76 2.65 19.97
C SER A 370 -3.78 2.00 21.35
N ALA A 371 -4.35 2.69 22.34
CA ALA A 371 -4.53 2.15 23.69
C ALA A 371 -5.51 0.96 23.72
N THR A 372 -6.60 1.03 22.96
CA THR A 372 -7.60 -0.06 22.87
C THR A 372 -7.03 -1.32 22.21
N GLN A 373 -6.02 -1.16 21.33
CA GLN A 373 -5.32 -2.27 20.68
C GLN A 373 -4.14 -2.82 21.50
N ARG A 374 -3.98 -2.36 22.76
CA ARG A 374 -2.85 -2.73 23.65
C ARG A 374 -1.47 -2.46 23.02
N MET A 375 -1.42 -1.48 22.12
CA MET A 375 -0.20 -0.95 21.52
C MET A 375 0.22 0.33 22.23
N ASP A 376 0.11 0.35 23.56
CA ASP A 376 0.49 1.52 24.35
C ASP A 376 2.02 1.70 24.28
N PRO A 377 2.52 2.77 23.63
CA PRO A 377 3.94 3.03 23.60
C PRO A 377 4.33 3.71 24.91
N SER A 378 5.18 3.08 25.71
CA SER A 378 5.94 3.81 26.72
C SER A 378 6.88 4.80 26.00
N GLY A 379 6.47 6.06 25.77
CA GLY A 379 7.30 7.11 25.16
C GLY A 379 6.57 8.06 24.19
N GLU A 380 7.30 9.06 23.67
CA GLU A 380 6.79 10.08 22.74
C GLU A 380 6.50 9.50 21.33
N GLN A 381 5.22 9.30 20.99
CA GLN A 381 4.77 9.17 19.60
C GLN A 381 4.60 10.54 18.90
N SER A 382 5.22 11.59 19.42
CA SER A 382 4.83 12.99 19.21
C SER A 382 5.07 13.54 17.78
N PHE A 383 5.89 12.89 16.97
CA PHE A 383 6.29 13.42 15.66
C PHE A 383 5.22 13.26 14.56
N PHE A 384 4.37 12.23 14.62
CA PHE A 384 3.28 12.00 13.65
C PHE A 384 1.89 11.98 14.28
N GLY A 385 1.78 12.36 15.55
CA GLY A 385 0.58 12.10 16.34
C GLY A 385 0.35 10.60 16.54
N PRO A 386 -0.52 10.21 17.46
CA PRO A 386 -0.47 8.85 18.01
C PRO A 386 -1.23 7.80 17.18
N LEU A 387 -1.25 7.91 15.84
CA LEU A 387 -1.81 6.89 14.93
C LEU A 387 -1.47 5.47 15.41
N PRO A 388 -2.35 4.46 15.21
CA PRO A 388 -2.14 3.07 15.66
C PRO A 388 -1.04 2.39 14.85
N VAL A 389 0.19 2.83 15.09
CA VAL A 389 1.41 2.39 14.43
C VAL A 389 2.06 1.37 15.36
N PRO A 390 2.39 0.17 14.86
CA PRO A 390 2.83 -0.94 15.71
C PRO A 390 4.28 -0.80 16.22
N TYR A 391 4.94 0.34 15.97
CA TYR A 391 6.33 0.58 16.31
C TYR A 391 6.55 1.93 17.01
N ARG A 392 7.62 1.98 17.80
CA ARG A 392 8.04 3.14 18.57
C ARG A 392 8.59 4.23 17.66
N ARG A 393 8.28 5.48 18.01
CA ARG A 393 8.93 6.68 17.48
C ARG A 393 9.67 7.45 18.59
N PRO A 394 10.64 8.32 18.24
CA PRO A 394 11.22 8.47 16.90
C PRO A 394 11.97 7.19 16.47
N LEU A 395 12.00 6.94 15.16
CA LEU A 395 12.71 5.80 14.57
C LEU A 395 14.23 5.91 14.78
N THR A 396 14.92 4.77 14.87
CA THR A 396 16.38 4.72 14.99
C THR A 396 17.00 4.63 13.60
N GLN A 397 17.70 5.68 13.16
CA GLN A 397 18.42 5.63 11.88
C GLN A 397 19.57 4.62 11.93
N TYR A 398 19.79 3.89 10.82
CA TYR A 398 20.94 3.00 10.69
C TYR A 398 22.25 3.77 10.85
N THR A 399 23.18 3.20 11.61
CA THR A 399 24.57 3.63 11.70
C THR A 399 25.41 3.02 10.56
N SER A 400 26.68 3.43 10.46
CA SER A 400 27.61 2.85 9.49
C SER A 400 27.98 1.38 9.78
N ARG A 401 27.65 0.87 10.97
CA ARG A 401 27.92 -0.51 11.38
C ARG A 401 26.74 -1.44 11.14
N ASP A 402 25.54 -0.89 10.98
CA ASP A 402 24.33 -1.67 10.84
C ASP A 402 24.23 -2.29 9.44
N LYS A 403 23.77 -3.53 9.42
CA LYS A 403 23.39 -4.24 8.20
C LYS A 403 21.90 -4.57 8.28
N PRO A 404 21.16 -4.46 7.19
CA PRO A 404 19.80 -4.97 7.13
C PRO A 404 19.81 -6.51 7.17
N TRP A 405 18.69 -7.11 7.53
CA TRP A 405 18.50 -8.54 7.34
C TRP A 405 18.49 -8.90 5.85
N PHE A 406 19.23 -9.94 5.47
CA PHE A 406 19.25 -10.49 4.12
C PHE A 406 18.58 -11.86 4.08
N ARG A 407 17.87 -12.15 3.00
CA ARG A 407 17.27 -13.47 2.77
C ARG A 407 17.57 -13.99 1.37
#